data_AF-A0A963RH59-F1
#
_entry.id   AF-A0A963RH59-F1
#
_cell.length_a   1.000
_cell.length_b   1.000
_cell.length_c   1.000
_cell.angle_alpha   90.00
_cell.angle_beta   90.00
_cell.angle_gamma   90.00
#
_symmetry.space_group_name_H-M   'P 1'
#
loop_
_entity.id
_entity.type
_entity.pdbx_description
1 polymer ?
#
loop_
_entity_poly.entity_id
_entity_poly.type
_entity_poly.pdbx_seq_one_letter_code
_entity_poly.pdbx_strand_id
1 'polypeptide(L)' 'MPVVALALFDADGRLLLQQRPAHKHHGGLWEFPGG' A
#
# COMPACT_ATOMS: atom_id res chain seq x y z
N MET A 1 2.38 -2.58 18.53
CA MET A 1 3.33 -3.44 17.78
C MET A 1 3.76 -2.67 16.55
N PRO A 2 5.07 -2.52 16.28
CA PRO A 2 5.53 -1.91 15.04
C PRO A 2 5.16 -2.80 13.86
N VAL A 3 4.82 -2.18 12.72
CA VAL A 3 4.58 -2.85 11.44
C VAL A 3 5.65 -2.42 10.44
N VAL A 4 5.98 -3.27 9.48
CA VAL A 4 6.94 -2.96 8.42
C VAL A 4 6.18 -2.71 7.12
N ALA A 5 6.62 -1.72 6.35
CA ALA A 5 6.08 -1.41 5.03
C ALA A 5 7.22 -1.26 4.01
N LEU A 6 6.92 -1.54 2.75
CA LEU A 6 7.83 -1.48 1.62
C LEU A 6 7.42 -0.34 0.66
N ALA A 7 8.40 0.45 0.23
CA ALA A 7 8.26 1.34 -0.93
C ALA A 7 8.98 0.70 -2.13
N LEU A 8 8.20 0.21 -3.10
CA LEU A 8 8.72 -0.42 -4.31
C LEU A 8 8.53 0.50 -5.52
N PHE A 9 9.61 0.74 -6.27
CA PHE A 9 9.61 1.61 -7.43
C PHE A 9 9.81 0.82 -8.73
N ASP A 10 9.15 1.24 -9.81
CA ASP A 10 9.48 0.78 -11.16
C ASP A 10 10.66 1.58 -11.76
N ALA A 11 11.07 1.23 -12.99
CA ALA A 11 12.18 1.89 -13.68
C ALA A 11 11.89 3.36 -14.05
N ASP A 12 10.61 3.76 -14.09
CA ASP A 12 10.17 5.14 -14.33
C ASP A 12 10.08 5.95 -13.02
N GLY A 13 10.36 5.33 -11.88
CA GLY A 13 10.27 5.96 -10.55
C GLY A 13 8.85 6.03 -9.99
N ARG A 14 7.87 5.29 -10.54
CA ARG A 14 6.53 5.21 -9.97
C ARG A 14 6.53 4.27 -8.78
N LEU A 15 5.77 4.64 -7.74
CA LEU A 15 5.66 3.87 -6.50
C LEU A 15 4.45 2.93 -6.54
N LEU A 16 4.66 1.66 -6.17
CA LEU A 16 3.59 0.69 -6.00
C LEU A 16 2.81 0.96 -4.71
N LEU A 17 1.51 1.20 -4.85
CA LEU A 17 0.53 1.25 -3.76
C LEU A 17 -0.63 0.31 -4.09
N GLN A 18 -1.30 -0.21 -3.07
CA GLN A 18 -2.52 -0.99 -3.24
C GLN A 18 -3.73 -0.22 -2.71
N GLN A 19 -4.87 -0.30 -3.41
CA GLN A 19 -6.12 0.25 -2.92
C GLN A 19 -6.86 -0.81 -2.10
N ARG A 20 -7.25 -0.47 -0.88
CA ARG A 20 -8.01 -1.40 -0.03
C ARG A 20 -9.38 -1.70 -0.63
N PRO A 21 -9.85 -2.96 -0.60
CA PRO A 21 -11.21 -3.32 -0.99
C PRO A 21 -12.25 -2.48 -0.22
N ALA A 22 -13.28 -2.02 -0.93
CA ALA A 22 -14.27 -1.09 -0.39
C ALA A 22 -14.99 -1.59 0.88
N HIS A 23 -15.19 -2.91 1.00
CA HIS A 23 -15.90 -3.52 2.13
C HIS A 23 -15.03 -3.72 3.39
N LYS A 24 -13.73 -3.42 3.33
CA LYS A 24 -12.85 -3.53 4.50
C LYS A 24 -12.84 -2.23 5.31
N HIS A 25 -12.44 -2.32 6.58
CA HIS A 25 -12.12 -1.13 7.37
C HIS A 25 -11.09 -0.28 6.62
N HIS A 26 -11.33 1.04 6.50
CA HIS A 26 -10.58 1.97 5.65
C HIS A 26 -10.57 1.61 4.14
N GLY A 27 -11.63 1.00 3.63
CA GLY A 27 -11.77 0.67 2.22
C GLY A 27 -11.66 1.89 1.30
N GLY A 28 -11.10 1.69 0.11
CA GLY A 28 -10.89 2.75 -0.88
C GLY A 28 -9.65 3.62 -0.65
N LEU A 29 -9.02 3.57 0.53
CA LEU A 29 -7.73 4.22 0.77
C LEU A 29 -6.59 3.46 0.10
N TRP A 30 -5.53 4.19 -0.24
CA TRP A 30 -4.25 3.63 -0.70
C TRP A 30 -3.36 3.27 0.49
N GLU A 31 -2.66 2.14 0.42
CA GLU A 31 -1.71 1.70 1.43
C GLU A 31 -0.42 1.15 0.80
N PHE A 32 0.67 1.24 1.58
CA PHE A 32 1.93 0.57 1.24
C PHE A 32 1.81 -0.94 1.49
N PRO A 33 2.43 -1.78 0.66
CA PRO A 33 2.58 -3.20 0.95
C PRO A 33 3.34 -3.40 2.27
N GLY A 34 2.85 -4.27 3.17
CA GLY A 34 3.46 -4.45 4.49
C GLY A 34 2.71 -5.40 5.41
N GLY A 35 3.20 -5.53 6.65
CA GLY A 35 2.69 -6.40 7.71
C GLY A 35 3.30 -6.10 9.06
#